data_AF-A0A2V7SH40-F1
#
_entry.id   AF-A0A2V7SH40-F1
#
_cell.length_a   1.000
_cell.length_b   1.000
_cell.length_c   1.000
_cell.angle_alpha   90.00
_cell.angle_beta   90.00
_cell.angle_gamma   90.00
#
_symmetry.space_group_name_H-M   'P 1'
#
loop_
_entity.id
_entity.type
_entity.pdbx_description
1 polymer ?
#
loop_
_entity_poly.entity_id
_entity_poly.type
_entity_poly.pdbx_seq_one_letter_code
_entity_poly.pdbx_strand_id
1 'polypeptide(L)'
;MTEPAQKDPLAIGLGALTAGVGLGAACITVVLLLVRLLQRTAQATGDPATDVTGDLLIAGLIAGIAIAALFGWRRSDGIENLWQRGVVGVLSVFGALMVAFFLTIPARQLFGTVGLVLLAVAMALIGVAGSRWAIRGSGERGAGTAI
;
A
#
# COMPACT_ATOMS: atom_id res chain seq x y z
N MET A 1 16.73 36.14 2.02
CA MET A 1 15.61 35.78 2.90
C MET A 1 14.87 34.64 2.21
N THR A 2 15.17 33.39 2.57
CA THR A 2 14.44 32.24 2.04
C THR A 2 13.14 32.14 2.81
N GLU A 3 12.00 32.34 2.15
CA GLU A 3 10.69 32.10 2.76
C GLU A 3 10.66 30.69 3.37
N PRO A 4 10.12 30.52 4.60
CA PRO A 4 9.95 29.20 5.16
C PRO A 4 9.08 28.38 4.20
N ALA A 5 9.55 27.19 3.82
CA ALA A 5 8.82 26.32 2.90
C ALA A 5 7.38 26.13 3.41
N GLN A 6 6.41 26.72 2.71
CA GLN A 6 5.02 26.69 3.11
C GLN A 6 4.52 25.25 3.07
N LYS A 7 4.18 24.72 4.24
CA LYS A 7 3.64 23.37 4.42
C LYS A 7 2.28 23.27 3.72
N ASP A 8 2.09 22.25 2.89
CA ASP A 8 0.83 21.97 2.20
C ASP A 8 0.14 20.75 2.85
N PRO A 9 -0.87 20.96 3.73
CA PRO A 9 -1.55 19.88 4.43
C PRO A 9 -2.28 18.91 3.50
N LEU A 10 -2.75 19.39 2.35
CA LEU A 10 -3.49 18.57 1.39
C LEU A 10 -2.54 17.59 0.69
N ALA A 11 -1.37 18.07 0.26
CA ALA A 11 -0.34 17.21 -0.33
C ALA A 11 0.16 16.14 0.64
N ILE A 12 0.28 16.47 1.94
CA ILE A 12 0.64 15.52 3.00
C ILE A 12 -0.45 14.47 3.18
N GLY A 13 -1.71 14.90 3.37
CA GLY A 13 -2.83 14.00 3.62
C GLY A 13 -3.12 13.06 2.44
N LEU A 14 -3.22 13.61 1.23
CA LEU A 14 -3.51 12.83 0.03
C LEU A 14 -2.32 11.98 -0.40
N GLY A 15 -1.09 12.48 -0.25
CA GLY A 15 0.14 11.70 -0.46
C GLY A 15 0.26 10.53 0.51
N ALA A 16 -0.07 10.73 1.78
CA ALA A 16 -0.08 9.68 2.79
C ALA A 16 -1.15 8.62 2.52
N LEU A 17 -2.36 9.05 2.17
CA LEU A 17 -3.46 8.17 1.79
C LEU A 17 -3.08 7.31 0.58
N THR A 18 -2.62 7.95 -0.50
CA THR A 18 -2.21 7.23 -1.72
C THR A 18 -1.03 6.30 -1.48
N ALA A 19 -0.09 6.66 -0.59
CA ALA A 19 1.00 5.78 -0.17
C ALA A 19 0.48 4.53 0.54
N GLY A 20 -0.40 4.69 1.53
CA GLY A 20 -0.98 3.59 2.29
C GLY A 20 -1.83 2.67 1.41
N VAL A 21 -2.72 3.23 0.60
CA VAL A 21 -3.55 2.47 -0.36
C VAL A 21 -2.69 1.69 -1.33
N GLY A 22 -1.72 2.34 -1.98
CA GLY A 22 -0.87 1.72 -2.99
C GLY A 22 -0.01 0.60 -2.43
N LEU A 23 0.74 0.85 -1.35
CA LEU A 23 1.64 -0.16 -0.76
C LEU A 23 0.87 -1.31 -0.10
N GLY A 24 -0.24 -1.02 0.57
CA GLY A 24 -1.13 -2.03 1.14
C GLY A 24 -1.74 -2.93 0.06
N ALA A 25 -2.32 -2.34 -0.99
CA ALA A 25 -2.91 -3.10 -2.10
C ALA A 25 -1.85 -3.91 -2.86
N ALA A 26 -0.65 -3.37 -3.05
CA ALA A 26 0.46 -4.08 -3.67
C ALA A 26 0.84 -5.33 -2.85
N CYS A 27 0.98 -5.18 -1.53
CA CYS A 27 1.31 -6.29 -0.63
C CYS A 27 0.25 -7.41 -0.71
N ILE A 28 -1.03 -7.06 -0.59
CA ILE A 28 -2.14 -8.03 -0.69
C ILE A 28 -2.12 -8.73 -2.05
N THR A 29 -1.92 -7.98 -3.14
CA THR A 29 -1.86 -8.54 -4.51
C THR A 29 -0.70 -9.52 -4.68
N VAL A 30 0.48 -9.23 -4.10
CA VAL A 30 1.63 -10.14 -4.11
C VAL A 30 1.33 -11.43 -3.36
N VAL A 31 0.67 -11.36 -2.20
CA VAL A 31 0.26 -12.55 -1.44
C VAL A 31 -0.71 -13.40 -2.25
N LEU A 32 -1.72 -12.78 -2.88
CA LEU A 32 -2.67 -13.48 -3.76
C LEU A 32 -1.97 -14.17 -4.93
N LEU A 33 -0.93 -13.52 -5.48
CA LEU A 33 -0.10 -14.12 -6.52
C LEU A 33 0.69 -15.32 -6.01
N LEU A 34 1.34 -15.24 -4.85
CA LEU A 34 2.08 -16.34 -4.24
C LEU A 34 1.18 -17.54 -3.93
N VAL A 35 0.04 -17.29 -3.30
CA VAL A 35 -1.00 -18.29 -3.02
C VAL A 35 -1.42 -19.01 -4.29
N ARG A 36 -1.61 -18.28 -5.38
CA ARG A 36 -2.00 -18.87 -6.66
C ARG A 36 -0.88 -19.68 -7.30
N LEU A 37 0.38 -19.25 -7.17
CA LEU A 37 1.53 -20.03 -7.63
C LEU A 37 1.65 -21.33 -6.85
N LEU A 38 1.51 -21.27 -5.52
CA LEU A 38 1.53 -22.45 -4.65
C LEU A 38 0.40 -23.43 -4.96
N GLN A 39 -0.82 -22.94 -5.19
CA GLN A 39 -1.95 -23.79 -5.60
C GLN A 39 -1.67 -24.48 -6.94
N ARG A 40 -1.06 -23.79 -7.91
CA ARG A 40 -0.69 -24.39 -9.20
C ARG A 40 0.39 -25.47 -9.05
N THR A 41 1.40 -25.24 -8.22
CA THR A 41 2.46 -26.23 -7.98
C THR A 41 1.94 -27.44 -7.19
N ALA A 42 1.05 -27.22 -6.23
CA ALA A 42 0.41 -28.29 -5.46
C ALA A 42 -0.47 -29.18 -6.36
N GLN A 43 -1.27 -28.58 -7.24
CA GLN A 43 -2.03 -29.31 -8.26
C GLN A 43 -1.14 -30.13 -9.20
N ALA A 44 0.04 -29.62 -9.55
CA ALA A 44 0.99 -30.34 -10.40
C ALA A 44 1.69 -31.52 -9.68
N THR A 45 1.80 -31.46 -8.34
CA THR A 45 2.54 -32.44 -7.53
C THR A 45 1.61 -33.46 -6.83
N GLY A 46 0.30 -33.20 -6.80
CA GLY A 46 -0.70 -34.08 -6.18
C GLY A 46 -0.79 -33.96 -4.65
N ASP A 47 -0.16 -32.93 -4.07
CA ASP A 47 -0.08 -32.73 -2.62
C ASP A 47 -1.19 -31.76 -2.13
N PRO A 48 -1.99 -32.09 -1.09
CA PRO A 48 -3.01 -31.20 -0.56
C PRO A 48 -2.39 -30.02 0.22
N ALA A 49 -1.91 -29.00 -0.49
CA ALA A 49 -1.36 -27.76 0.08
C ALA A 49 -2.42 -26.78 0.62
N THR A 50 -3.58 -27.28 1.07
CA THR A 50 -4.75 -26.46 1.42
C THR A 50 -4.55 -25.62 2.67
N ASP A 51 -3.91 -26.16 3.71
CA ASP A 51 -3.77 -25.47 5.00
C ASP A 51 -2.74 -24.33 4.94
N VAL A 52 -1.56 -24.59 4.35
CA VAL A 52 -0.47 -23.59 4.21
C VAL A 52 -0.93 -22.38 3.38
N THR A 53 -1.80 -22.62 2.39
CA THR A 53 -2.32 -21.56 1.52
C THR A 53 -3.29 -20.65 2.25
N GLY A 54 -4.12 -21.20 3.13
CA GLY A 54 -5.06 -20.43 3.97
C GLY A 54 -4.33 -19.54 4.97
N ASP A 55 -3.33 -20.08 5.66
CA ASP A 55 -2.52 -19.33 6.62
C ASP A 55 -1.75 -18.19 5.95
N LEU A 56 -1.18 -18.44 4.77
CA LEU A 56 -0.47 -17.41 4.00
C LEU A 56 -1.40 -16.27 3.55
N LEU A 57 -2.63 -16.61 3.14
CA LEU A 57 -3.67 -15.63 2.79
C LEU A 57 -4.00 -14.71 3.96
N ILE A 58 -4.27 -15.30 5.13
CA ILE A 58 -4.65 -14.55 6.34
C ILE A 58 -3.47 -13.69 6.81
N ALA A 59 -2.29 -14.29 6.92
CA ALA A 59 -1.07 -13.58 7.35
C ALA A 59 -0.75 -12.42 6.40
N GLY A 60 -0.84 -12.65 5.09
CA GLY A 60 -0.59 -11.62 4.08
C GLY A 60 -1.65 -10.52 4.04
N LEU A 61 -2.92 -10.84 4.31
CA LEU A 61 -3.97 -9.84 4.47
C LEU A 61 -3.72 -8.95 5.69
N ILE A 62 -3.39 -9.55 6.84
CA ILE A 62 -3.03 -8.80 8.06
C ILE A 62 -1.81 -7.92 7.80
N ALA A 63 -0.77 -8.46 7.14
CA ALA A 63 0.42 -7.70 6.77
C ALA A 63 0.09 -6.52 5.83
N GLY A 64 -0.77 -6.74 4.83
CA GLY A 64 -1.22 -5.69 3.92
C GLY A 64 -2.00 -4.58 4.62
N ILE A 65 -2.91 -4.93 5.54
CA ILE A 65 -3.63 -4.00 6.41
C ILE A 65 -2.65 -3.20 7.27
N ALA A 66 -1.70 -3.88 7.92
CA ALA A 66 -0.69 -3.24 8.75
C ALA A 66 0.15 -2.25 7.94
N ILE A 67 0.61 -2.64 6.74
CA ILE A 67 1.37 -1.77 5.83
C ILE A 67 0.54 -0.55 5.42
N ALA A 68 -0.73 -0.74 5.04
CA ALA A 68 -1.61 0.36 4.65
C ALA A 68 -1.78 1.38 5.79
N ALA A 69 -2.06 0.88 7.00
CA ALA A 69 -2.21 1.71 8.19
C ALA A 69 -0.90 2.41 8.56
N LEU A 70 0.21 1.69 8.59
CA LEU A 70 1.53 2.21 8.96
C LEU A 70 2.00 3.31 8.01
N PHE A 71 1.85 3.11 6.70
CA PHE A 71 2.27 4.12 5.71
C PHE A 71 1.32 5.31 5.67
N GLY A 72 0.01 5.09 5.78
CA GLY A 72 -0.97 6.19 5.91
C GLY A 72 -0.72 7.03 7.17
N TRP A 73 -0.39 6.38 8.29
CA TRP A 73 -0.06 7.06 9.54
C TRP A 73 1.28 7.78 9.47
N ARG A 74 2.37 7.08 9.14
CA ARG A 74 3.73 7.67 9.12
C ARG A 74 3.87 8.83 8.14
N ARG A 75 3.19 8.78 7.01
CA ARG A 75 3.26 9.86 6.02
C ARG A 75 2.33 11.02 6.32
N SER A 76 1.41 10.86 7.27
CA SER A 76 0.59 11.95 7.79
C SER A 76 1.18 12.61 9.05
N ASP A 77 2.42 12.30 9.44
CA ASP A 77 3.12 12.93 10.59
C ASP A 77 3.19 14.45 10.53
N GLY A 78 3.13 15.03 9.33
CA GLY A 78 3.02 16.47 9.15
C GLY A 78 1.67 17.06 9.59
N ILE A 79 0.64 16.26 9.88
CA ILE A 79 -0.66 16.77 10.32
C ILE A 79 -0.68 16.85 11.86
N GLU A 80 -0.87 18.05 12.41
CA GLU A 80 -0.80 18.25 13.87
C GLU A 80 -1.94 17.55 14.63
N ASN A 81 -3.07 17.34 13.96
CA ASN A 81 -4.24 16.71 14.55
C ASN A 81 -4.14 15.16 14.50
N LEU A 82 -4.03 14.55 15.68
CA LEU A 82 -3.95 13.10 15.86
C LEU A 82 -5.18 12.35 15.30
N TRP A 83 -6.38 12.92 15.46
CA TRP A 83 -7.60 12.32 14.92
C TRP A 83 -7.55 12.26 13.39
N GLN A 84 -7.08 13.33 12.74
CA GLN A 84 -6.94 13.36 11.28
C GLN A 84 -5.92 12.31 10.78
N ARG A 85 -4.81 12.12 11.50
CA ARG A 85 -3.83 11.05 11.19
C ARG A 85 -4.44 9.66 11.30
N GLY A 86 -5.26 9.43 12.33
CA GLY A 86 -6.02 8.18 12.48
C GLY A 86 -6.98 7.92 11.34
N VAL A 87 -7.74 8.94 10.93
CA VAL A 87 -8.66 8.83 9.79
C VAL A 87 -7.90 8.49 8.51
N VAL A 88 -6.74 9.12 8.23
CA VAL A 88 -5.91 8.79 7.06
C VAL A 88 -5.43 7.34 7.11
N GLY A 89 -4.99 6.85 8.27
CA GLY A 89 -4.59 5.46 8.45
C GLY A 89 -5.73 4.48 8.15
N VAL A 90 -6.92 4.72 8.71
CA VAL A 90 -8.11 3.88 8.48
C VAL A 90 -8.55 3.93 7.02
N LEU A 91 -8.64 5.12 6.41
CA LEU A 91 -9.00 5.28 4.99
C LEU A 91 -7.98 4.60 4.07
N SER A 92 -6.70 4.58 4.45
CA SER A 92 -5.67 3.86 3.70
C SER A 92 -5.91 2.36 3.70
N VAL A 93 -6.28 1.78 4.85
CA VAL A 93 -6.67 0.37 4.95
C VAL A 93 -7.89 0.09 4.07
N PHE A 94 -8.96 0.87 4.22
CA PHE A 94 -10.18 0.70 3.42
C PHE A 94 -9.90 0.80 1.92
N GLY A 95 -9.14 1.80 1.49
CA GLY A 95 -8.76 1.95 0.09
C GLY A 95 -7.88 0.81 -0.40
N ALA A 96 -6.91 0.34 0.39
CA ALA A 96 -6.07 -0.81 0.04
C ALA A 96 -6.91 -2.08 -0.17
N LEU A 97 -7.85 -2.35 0.74
CA LEU A 97 -8.77 -3.48 0.62
C LEU A 97 -9.67 -3.34 -0.62
N MET A 98 -10.30 -2.17 -0.83
CA MET A 98 -11.13 -1.96 -2.03
C MET A 98 -10.33 -2.19 -3.31
N VAL A 99 -9.16 -1.58 -3.45
CA VAL A 99 -8.31 -1.75 -4.63
C VAL A 99 -7.92 -3.21 -4.82
N ALA A 100 -7.44 -3.87 -3.77
CA ALA A 100 -7.03 -5.27 -3.85
C ALA A 100 -8.20 -6.18 -4.23
N PHE A 101 -9.39 -6.04 -3.63
CA PHE A 101 -10.52 -6.91 -3.95
C PHE A 101 -11.15 -6.59 -5.31
N PHE A 102 -11.38 -5.32 -5.63
CA PHE A 102 -12.07 -4.92 -6.86
C PHE A 102 -11.20 -5.00 -8.10
N LEU A 103 -9.89 -4.73 -8.03
CA LEU A 103 -9.03 -4.73 -9.21
C LEU A 103 -8.36 -6.08 -9.47
N THR A 104 -8.20 -6.95 -8.46
CA THR A 104 -7.63 -8.29 -8.66
C THR A 104 -8.51 -9.16 -9.56
N ILE A 105 -9.83 -9.09 -9.41
CA ILE A 105 -10.78 -9.86 -10.24
C ILE A 105 -10.64 -9.54 -11.74
N PRO A 106 -10.80 -8.29 -12.20
CA PRO A 106 -10.67 -7.95 -13.60
C PRO A 106 -9.24 -8.12 -14.11
N ALA A 107 -8.22 -7.77 -13.31
CA ALA A 107 -6.83 -7.99 -13.70
C ALA A 107 -6.55 -9.48 -13.98
N ARG A 108 -7.15 -10.37 -13.18
CA ARG A 108 -7.09 -11.81 -13.38
C ARG A 108 -7.87 -12.27 -14.60
N GLN A 109 -9.06 -11.73 -14.84
CA GLN A 109 -9.89 -12.14 -15.98
C GLN A 109 -9.30 -11.72 -17.32
N LEU A 110 -8.71 -10.52 -17.39
CA LEU A 110 -8.17 -9.96 -18.63
C LEU A 110 -6.76 -10.48 -18.95
N PHE A 111 -5.88 -10.60 -17.94
CA PHE A 111 -4.45 -10.88 -18.16
C PHE A 111 -3.92 -12.04 -17.31
N GLY A 112 -4.78 -12.81 -16.65
CA GLY A 112 -4.40 -14.02 -15.91
C GLY A 112 -3.49 -13.75 -14.71
N THR A 113 -2.30 -14.36 -14.70
CA THR A 113 -1.29 -14.13 -13.63
C THR A 113 -0.47 -12.87 -13.90
N VAL A 114 -0.22 -12.55 -15.17
CA VAL A 114 0.53 -11.35 -15.57
C VAL A 114 -0.21 -10.09 -15.13
N GLY A 115 -1.55 -10.09 -15.20
CA GLY A 115 -2.37 -9.00 -14.68
C GLY A 115 -2.16 -8.71 -13.20
N LEU A 116 -1.97 -9.75 -12.37
CA LEU A 116 -1.70 -9.59 -10.95
C LEU A 116 -0.31 -9.00 -10.70
N VAL A 117 0.69 -9.40 -11.49
CA VAL A 117 2.05 -8.81 -11.43
C VAL A 117 1.98 -7.33 -11.79
N LEU A 118 1.34 -6.99 -12.91
CA LEU A 118 1.20 -5.61 -13.36
C LEU A 118 0.44 -4.75 -12.36
N LEU A 119 -0.63 -5.28 -11.76
CA LEU A 119 -1.38 -4.59 -10.71
C LEU A 119 -0.53 -4.34 -9.47
N ALA A 120 0.20 -5.36 -8.97
CA ALA A 120 1.10 -5.21 -7.84
C ALA A 120 2.18 -4.14 -8.10
N VAL A 121 2.79 -4.16 -9.28
CA VAL A 121 3.81 -3.17 -9.67
C VAL A 121 3.19 -1.77 -9.77
N ALA A 122 2.04 -1.63 -10.42
CA ALA A 122 1.34 -0.35 -10.55
C ALA A 122 0.98 0.24 -9.18
N MET A 123 0.46 -0.58 -8.26
CA MET A 123 0.10 -0.14 -6.92
C MET A 123 1.32 0.22 -6.08
N ALA A 124 2.43 -0.52 -6.21
CA ALA A 124 3.68 -0.17 -5.56
C ALA A 124 4.22 1.18 -6.07
N LEU A 125 4.19 1.42 -7.39
CA LEU A 125 4.62 2.68 -7.99
C LEU A 125 3.75 3.86 -7.55
N ILE A 126 2.43 3.69 -7.52
CA ILE A 126 1.49 4.70 -7.01
C ILE A 126 1.78 4.98 -5.53
N GLY A 127 1.99 3.93 -4.74
CA GLY A 127 2.32 4.05 -3.33
C GLY A 127 3.61 4.84 -3.10
N VAL A 128 4.67 4.53 -3.85
CA VAL A 128 5.95 5.27 -3.80
C VAL A 128 5.78 6.72 -4.29
N ALA A 129 5.01 6.97 -5.35
CA ALA A 129 4.75 8.31 -5.84
C ALA A 129 4.00 9.16 -4.82
N GLY A 130 2.93 8.62 -4.21
CA GLY A 130 2.19 9.26 -3.11
C GLY A 130 3.08 9.55 -1.91
N SER A 131 3.93 8.59 -1.55
CA SER A 131 4.91 8.71 -0.46
C SER A 131 5.88 9.87 -0.70
N ARG A 132 6.40 10.00 -1.94
CA ARG A 132 7.28 11.11 -2.35
C ARG A 132 6.53 12.44 -2.39
N TRP A 133 5.26 12.42 -2.77
CA TRP A 133 4.43 13.63 -2.78
C TRP A 133 4.18 14.15 -1.36
N ALA A 134 3.90 13.26 -0.40
CA ALA A 134 3.74 13.62 1.01
C ALA A 134 5.01 14.28 1.59
N ILE A 135 6.20 13.75 1.30
CA ILE A 135 7.48 14.37 1.74
C ILE A 135 7.68 15.76 1.12
N ARG A 136 7.30 15.93 -0.16
CA ARG A 136 7.42 17.24 -0.80
C ARG A 136 6.47 18.25 -0.16
N GLY A 137 5.26 17.81 0.21
CA GLY A 137 4.27 18.65 0.88
C GLY A 137 4.63 19.02 2.33
N SER A 138 5.45 18.21 3.01
CA SER A 138 5.92 18.50 4.37
C SER A 138 7.00 19.58 4.46
N GLY A 139 7.56 20.02 3.32
CA GLY A 139 8.55 21.10 3.30
C GLY A 139 9.94 20.71 3.82
N GLU A 140 10.26 19.42 3.96
CA GLU A 140 11.56 18.91 4.45
C GLU A 140 12.73 19.06 3.43
N ARG A 141 12.87 20.24 2.83
CA ARG A 141 14.13 20.71 2.24
C ARG A 141 14.56 21.98 2.97
N GLY A 142 15.11 21.83 4.19
CA GLY A 142 15.66 22.98 4.91
C GLY A 142 16.06 22.81 6.38
N ALA A 143 15.77 21.69 7.04
CA ALA A 143 16.05 21.51 8.48
C ALA A 143 17.12 20.43 8.75
N GLY A 144 18.20 20.41 7.96
CA GLY A 144 19.19 19.34 8.01
C GLY A 144 20.61 19.75 7.63
N THR A 145 21.06 20.95 8.02
CA THR A 145 22.48 21.29 8.17
C THR A 145 22.61 22.29 9.32
N ALA A 146 22.53 21.77 10.54
CA ALA A 146 23.04 22.44 11.72
C ALA A 146 23.88 21.41 12.48
N ILE A 147 25.10 21.19 11.98
CA ILE A 147 26.27 20.80 12.79
C ILE A 147 27.44 21.59 12.22
#